data_AF-A0A2L2Z094-F1
#
_entry.id   AF-A0A2L2Z094-F1
#
_cell.length_a   1.000
_cell.length_b   1.000
_cell.length_c   1.000
_cell.angle_alpha   90.00
_cell.angle_beta   90.00
_cell.angle_gamma   90.00
#
_symmetry.space_group_name_H-M   'P 1'
#
loop_
_entity.id
_entity.type
_entity.pdbx_description
1 polymer ?
#
loop_
_entity_poly.entity_id
_entity_poly.type
_entity_poly.pdbx_seq_one_letter_code
_entity_poly.pdbx_strand_id
1 'polypeptide(L)'
;VKNIYSSESVRKLECIGHIQKRVGGKLRKLKKEKTVLGGKGKLSDAFIDRLQNYYGIAIRSNVGNLQEMQKSVIAAFYHCCSNSKQQMHGQCPEGEKSWCKFQRAKAFGKSYQNKSRNIINIIKPVYMQLCDQKLLEKCLHGKTQNANESFNNVLWSIVPKQTFAELLTLKIGSYLAVLRFNDGARGILKVLEAMNIDIGAYT
;
A
#
# COMPACT_ATOMS: atom_id res chain seq x y z
N VAL A 1 7.08 -1.73 -18.97
CA VAL A 1 6.96 -1.53 -20.43
C VAL A 1 7.84 -0.35 -20.77
N LYS A 2 9.00 -0.59 -21.39
CA LYS A 2 9.86 0.50 -21.89
C LYS A 2 9.53 0.69 -23.37
N ASN A 3 9.46 1.94 -23.82
CA ASN A 3 9.51 2.34 -25.23
C ASN A 3 8.29 2.00 -26.11
N ILE A 4 7.06 1.96 -25.58
CA ILE A 4 5.84 1.83 -26.43
C ILE A 4 5.24 3.21 -26.80
N TYR A 5 5.40 4.23 -25.96
CA TYR A 5 4.63 5.49 -26.12
C TYR A 5 5.46 6.77 -26.25
N SER A 6 6.78 6.76 -26.06
CA SER A 6 7.68 7.94 -26.10
C SER A 6 9.12 7.55 -25.68
N SER A 7 10.08 8.48 -25.82
CA SER A 7 11.40 8.46 -25.17
C SER A 7 11.33 8.52 -23.62
N GLU A 8 10.14 8.75 -23.06
CA GLU A 8 9.92 8.84 -21.62
C GLU A 8 9.83 7.45 -20.95
N SER A 9 10.49 7.34 -19.79
CA SER A 9 10.41 6.13 -18.97
C SER A 9 9.22 6.15 -18.03
N VAL A 10 8.22 5.31 -18.27
CA VAL A 10 7.09 5.14 -17.34
C VAL A 10 7.47 4.18 -16.21
N ARG A 11 7.45 4.68 -14.96
CA ARG A 11 7.64 3.84 -13.76
C ARG A 11 6.28 3.44 -13.17
N LYS A 12 6.09 2.14 -12.97
CA LYS A 12 4.88 1.63 -12.30
C LYS A 12 5.01 1.82 -10.79
N LEU A 13 4.19 2.70 -10.24
CA LEU A 13 4.01 2.89 -8.80
C LEU A 13 2.97 1.91 -8.23
N GLU A 14 2.94 1.79 -6.91
CA GLU A 14 2.07 0.88 -6.17
C GLU A 14 1.49 1.59 -4.96
N CYS A 15 0.18 1.55 -4.78
CA CYS A 15 -0.43 2.13 -3.60
C CYS A 15 -0.08 1.33 -2.33
N ILE A 16 -0.04 2.00 -1.17
CA ILE A 16 0.29 1.34 0.10
C ILE A 16 -0.63 0.14 0.35
N GLY A 17 -1.94 0.32 0.09
CA GLY A 17 -2.94 -0.73 0.29
C GLY A 17 -2.67 -1.98 -0.55
N HIS A 18 -2.18 -1.83 -1.78
CA HIS A 18 -1.84 -2.95 -2.64
C HIS A 18 -0.62 -3.71 -2.12
N ILE A 19 0.45 -3.01 -1.73
CA ILE A 19 1.63 -3.69 -1.16
C ILE A 19 1.26 -4.37 0.18
N GLN A 20 0.45 -3.74 1.01
CA GLN A 20 -0.06 -4.34 2.25
C GLN A 20 -0.88 -5.63 1.97
N LYS A 21 -1.73 -5.63 0.95
CA LYS A 21 -2.49 -6.83 0.52
C LYS A 21 -1.59 -7.92 -0.05
N ARG A 22 -0.49 -7.55 -0.72
CA ARG A 22 0.48 -8.49 -1.30
C ARG A 22 1.14 -9.37 -0.24
N VAL A 23 1.44 -8.84 0.95
CA VAL A 23 1.89 -9.63 2.11
C VAL A 23 0.88 -10.72 2.45
N GLY A 24 -0.39 -10.32 2.58
CA GLY A 24 -1.48 -11.26 2.87
C GLY A 24 -1.64 -12.35 1.82
N GLY A 25 -1.61 -11.97 0.54
CA GLY A 25 -1.74 -12.91 -0.58
C GLY A 25 -0.60 -13.93 -0.61
N LYS A 26 0.66 -13.48 -0.51
CA LYS A 26 1.81 -14.40 -0.51
C LYS A 26 1.79 -15.37 0.67
N LEU A 27 1.45 -14.92 1.87
CA LEU A 27 1.42 -15.76 3.06
C LEU A 27 0.25 -16.76 3.06
N ARG A 28 -0.93 -16.35 2.58
CA ARG A 28 -2.08 -17.26 2.40
C ARG A 28 -1.80 -18.31 1.33
N LYS A 29 -1.11 -17.93 0.23
CA LYS A 29 -0.64 -18.87 -0.78
C LYS A 29 0.33 -19.89 -0.18
N LEU A 30 1.34 -19.43 0.56
CA LEU A 30 2.30 -20.30 1.27
C LEU A 30 1.59 -21.27 2.23
N LYS A 31 0.60 -20.77 2.99
CA LYS A 31 -0.24 -21.58 3.90
C LYS A 31 -0.99 -22.69 3.15
N LYS A 32 -1.48 -22.41 1.94
CA LYS A 32 -2.19 -23.38 1.09
C LYS A 32 -1.24 -24.44 0.51
N GLU A 33 -0.06 -24.03 0.05
CA GLU A 33 0.95 -24.92 -0.53
C GLU A 33 1.58 -25.85 0.50
N LYS A 34 1.80 -25.36 1.73
CA LYS A 34 2.34 -26.16 2.84
C LYS A 34 1.22 -26.48 3.83
N THR A 35 0.48 -27.55 3.57
CA THR A 35 -0.65 -28.02 4.43
C THR A 35 -0.24 -28.18 5.90
N VAL A 36 1.03 -28.51 6.18
CA VAL A 36 1.63 -28.57 7.52
C VAL A 36 1.53 -27.23 8.28
N LEU A 37 1.29 -26.09 7.61
CA LEU A 37 1.10 -24.77 8.21
C LEU A 37 -0.35 -24.50 8.67
N GLY A 38 -1.31 -25.35 8.30
CA GLY A 38 -2.69 -25.27 8.76
C GLY A 38 -2.85 -25.76 10.21
N GLY A 39 -3.72 -25.08 10.97
CA GLY A 39 -4.11 -25.47 12.33
C GLY A 39 -3.85 -24.42 13.43
N LYS A 40 -4.40 -24.67 14.63
CA LYS A 40 -4.26 -23.83 15.82
C LYS A 40 -2.79 -23.76 16.24
N GLY A 41 -2.25 -22.56 16.45
CA GLY A 41 -0.85 -22.34 16.85
C GLY A 41 0.17 -22.21 15.70
N LYS A 42 -0.27 -22.30 14.43
CA LYS A 42 0.58 -22.15 13.24
C LYS A 42 0.34 -20.82 12.50
N LEU A 43 0.41 -20.81 11.16
CA LEU A 43 0.17 -19.64 10.33
C LEU A 43 -1.35 -19.38 10.22
N SER A 44 -1.91 -18.73 11.24
CA SER A 44 -3.33 -18.35 11.25
C SER A 44 -3.59 -17.09 10.41
N ASP A 45 -4.82 -16.93 9.91
CA ASP A 45 -5.18 -15.73 9.14
C ASP A 45 -5.06 -14.46 9.99
N ALA A 46 -5.45 -14.53 11.28
CA ALA A 46 -5.21 -13.44 12.22
C ALA A 46 -3.73 -13.06 12.39
N PHE A 47 -2.79 -14.03 12.23
CA PHE A 47 -1.37 -13.71 12.24
C PHE A 47 -0.93 -13.05 10.94
N ILE A 48 -1.43 -13.53 9.81
CA ILE A 48 -1.20 -12.91 8.50
C ILE A 48 -1.71 -11.46 8.52
N ASP A 49 -2.92 -11.22 9.00
CA ASP A 49 -3.51 -9.89 9.11
C ASP A 49 -2.68 -8.98 10.03
N ARG A 50 -2.17 -9.53 11.14
CA ARG A 50 -1.23 -8.80 12.00
C ARG A 50 0.04 -8.39 11.24
N LEU A 51 0.67 -9.31 10.50
CA LEU A 51 1.84 -9.00 9.69
C LEU A 51 1.53 -7.93 8.64
N GLN A 52 0.38 -8.03 7.96
CA GLN A 52 -0.08 -7.01 7.02
C GLN A 52 -0.23 -5.64 7.70
N ASN A 53 -0.84 -5.59 8.87
CA ASN A 53 -1.08 -4.34 9.58
C ASN A 53 0.23 -3.65 10.00
N TYR A 54 1.15 -4.39 10.62
CA TYR A 54 2.47 -3.84 10.99
C TYR A 54 3.28 -3.41 9.76
N TYR A 55 3.21 -4.18 8.66
CA TYR A 55 3.85 -3.83 7.40
C TYR A 55 3.29 -2.50 6.83
N GLY A 56 1.97 -2.34 6.83
CA GLY A 56 1.33 -1.11 6.39
C GLY A 56 1.65 0.10 7.28
N ILE A 57 1.74 -0.09 8.60
CA ILE A 57 2.18 0.95 9.54
C ILE A 57 3.63 1.35 9.25
N ALA A 58 4.53 0.39 9.11
CA ALA A 58 5.94 0.63 8.80
C ALA A 58 6.12 1.45 7.50
N ILE A 59 5.33 1.18 6.46
CA ILE A 59 5.35 2.00 5.24
C ILE A 59 4.81 3.41 5.51
N ARG A 60 3.64 3.54 6.14
CA ARG A 60 3.02 4.84 6.39
C ARG A 60 3.88 5.75 7.26
N SER A 61 4.59 5.19 8.23
CA SER A 61 5.48 5.94 9.13
C SER A 61 6.78 6.40 8.48
N ASN A 62 7.13 5.89 7.29
CA ASN A 62 8.42 6.13 6.65
C ASN A 62 8.28 6.55 5.18
N VAL A 63 7.18 7.21 4.83
CA VAL A 63 6.97 7.79 3.49
C VAL A 63 8.12 8.73 3.17
N GLY A 64 8.66 8.63 1.94
CA GLY A 64 9.82 9.41 1.50
C GLY A 64 11.18 8.90 1.99
N ASN A 65 11.26 7.97 2.95
CA ASN A 65 12.53 7.40 3.42
C ASN A 65 12.62 5.89 3.15
N LEU A 66 13.26 5.51 2.03
CA LEU A 66 13.34 4.11 1.59
C LEU A 66 14.13 3.23 2.56
N GLN A 67 15.24 3.73 3.09
CA GLN A 67 16.10 2.96 4.00
C GLN A 67 15.38 2.68 5.31
N GLU A 68 14.76 3.70 5.90
CA GLU A 68 14.02 3.55 7.15
C GLU A 68 12.74 2.73 6.96
N MET A 69 12.07 2.88 5.82
CA MET A 69 10.94 2.03 5.45
C MET A 69 11.35 0.56 5.43
N GLN A 70 12.48 0.23 4.79
CA GLN A 70 12.99 -1.14 4.74
C GLN A 70 13.32 -1.68 6.14
N LYS A 71 14.05 -0.91 6.95
CA LYS A 71 14.37 -1.29 8.33
C LYS A 71 13.10 -1.54 9.15
N SER A 72 12.11 -0.66 9.03
CA SER A 72 10.86 -0.73 9.76
C SER A 72 10.00 -1.94 9.34
N VAL A 73 9.91 -2.28 8.04
CA VAL A 73 9.16 -3.48 7.61
C VAL A 73 9.84 -4.78 8.05
N ILE A 74 11.17 -4.80 8.12
CA ILE A 74 11.95 -5.92 8.67
C ILE A 74 11.74 -6.02 10.18
N ALA A 75 11.79 -4.91 10.90
CA ALA A 75 11.51 -4.85 12.33
C ALA A 75 10.10 -5.36 12.67
N ALA A 76 9.10 -4.94 11.87
CA ALA A 76 7.72 -5.41 11.97
C ALA A 76 7.59 -6.94 11.89
N PHE A 77 8.37 -7.59 11.00
CA PHE A 77 8.40 -9.04 10.89
C PHE A 77 8.91 -9.70 12.18
N TYR A 78 10.11 -9.29 12.61
CA TYR A 78 10.75 -9.87 13.78
C TYR A 78 9.95 -9.63 15.06
N HIS A 79 9.37 -8.43 15.22
CA HIS A 79 8.42 -8.12 16.29
C HIS A 79 7.23 -9.09 16.31
N CYS A 80 6.60 -9.32 15.15
CA CYS A 80 5.45 -10.22 15.05
C CYS A 80 5.83 -11.68 15.31
N CYS A 81 7.06 -12.06 14.96
CA CYS A 81 7.60 -13.40 15.11
C CYS A 81 8.19 -13.69 16.50
N SER A 82 8.43 -12.67 17.32
CA SER A 82 9.02 -12.84 18.64
C SER A 82 8.17 -13.71 19.57
N ASN A 83 8.84 -14.55 20.37
CA ASN A 83 8.23 -15.46 21.33
C ASN A 83 8.93 -15.43 22.70
N SER A 84 8.40 -16.17 23.68
CA SER A 84 8.93 -16.20 25.05
C SER A 84 10.35 -16.77 25.12
N LYS A 85 10.71 -17.70 24.22
CA LYS A 85 12.05 -18.32 24.14
C LYS A 85 13.04 -17.47 23.33
N GLN A 86 12.55 -16.74 22.34
CA GLN A 86 13.33 -15.92 21.41
C GLN A 86 12.73 -14.52 21.29
N GLN A 87 13.29 -13.60 22.06
CA GLN A 87 12.98 -12.17 21.99
C GLN A 87 13.63 -11.58 20.73
N MET A 88 12.83 -11.09 19.79
CA MET A 88 13.30 -10.59 18.48
C MET A 88 12.99 -9.11 18.30
N HIS A 89 13.10 -8.35 19.40
CA HIS A 89 12.75 -6.93 19.45
C HIS A 89 13.93 -6.00 19.16
N GLY A 90 15.11 -6.54 18.85
CA GLY A 90 16.33 -5.74 18.67
C GLY A 90 16.30 -4.76 17.49
N GLN A 91 15.37 -4.94 16.55
CA GLN A 91 15.15 -4.01 15.42
C GLN A 91 14.00 -3.02 15.70
N CYS A 92 13.30 -3.16 16.83
CA CYS A 92 12.26 -2.22 17.22
C CYS A 92 12.89 -0.98 17.87
N PRO A 93 12.32 0.22 17.67
CA PRO A 93 12.79 1.43 18.34
C PRO A 93 12.76 1.25 19.86
N GLU A 94 13.74 1.82 20.56
CA GLU A 94 13.82 1.76 22.03
C GLU A 94 13.06 2.91 22.68
N GLY A 95 12.87 2.81 24.00
CA GLY A 95 12.29 3.88 24.82
C GLY A 95 10.77 3.83 24.98
N GLU A 96 10.26 4.76 25.79
CA GLU A 96 8.86 4.80 26.25
C GLU A 96 7.85 5.09 25.12
N LYS A 97 8.30 5.78 24.07
CA LYS A 97 7.51 6.12 22.88
C LYS A 97 7.57 5.04 21.80
N SER A 98 8.26 3.93 22.04
CA SER A 98 8.35 2.84 21.07
C SER A 98 6.98 2.25 20.75
N TRP A 99 6.70 1.97 19.48
CA TRP A 99 5.50 1.21 19.12
C TRP A 99 5.57 -0.25 19.60
N CYS A 100 6.77 -0.75 19.91
CA CYS A 100 6.98 -2.09 20.43
C CYS A 100 6.70 -2.16 21.94
N LYS A 101 5.69 -2.94 22.32
CA LYS A 101 5.29 -3.14 23.72
C LYS A 101 6.42 -3.72 24.58
N PHE A 102 7.27 -4.58 24.02
CA PHE A 102 8.42 -5.13 24.73
C PHE A 102 9.45 -4.03 25.04
N GLN A 103 9.83 -3.23 24.04
CA GLN A 103 10.79 -2.14 24.24
C GLN A 103 10.27 -1.08 25.22
N ARG A 104 8.97 -0.78 25.17
CA ARG A 104 8.32 0.07 26.17
C ARG A 104 8.38 -0.53 27.57
N ALA A 105 8.03 -1.81 27.72
CA ALA A 105 8.08 -2.48 29.01
C ALA A 105 9.50 -2.47 29.58
N LYS A 106 10.51 -2.76 28.76
CA LYS A 106 11.93 -2.67 29.10
C LYS A 106 12.31 -1.26 29.58
N ALA A 107 11.86 -0.20 28.89
CA ALA A 107 12.11 1.18 29.30
C ALA A 107 11.48 1.53 30.66
N PHE A 108 10.29 0.99 30.96
CA PHE A 108 9.62 1.17 32.26
C PHE A 108 10.03 0.15 33.35
N GLY A 109 11.04 -0.70 33.10
CA GLY A 109 11.43 -1.76 34.04
C GLY A 109 10.37 -2.86 34.27
N LYS A 110 9.40 -3.00 33.36
CA LYS A 110 8.31 -4.00 33.44
C LYS A 110 8.66 -5.26 32.65
N SER A 111 8.17 -6.41 33.12
CA SER A 111 8.27 -7.67 32.38
C SER A 111 7.23 -7.75 31.25
N TYR A 112 7.62 -8.35 30.12
CA TYR A 112 6.72 -8.57 28.98
C TYR A 112 6.92 -9.97 28.41
N GLN A 113 5.83 -10.73 28.27
CA GLN A 113 5.86 -12.08 27.70
C GLN A 113 5.26 -12.12 26.31
N ASN A 114 5.99 -12.67 25.34
CA ASN A 114 5.47 -12.91 24.00
C ASN A 114 4.74 -14.26 23.92
N LYS A 115 3.78 -14.35 22.99
CA LYS A 115 3.13 -15.61 22.65
C LYS A 115 4.10 -16.51 21.86
N SER A 116 4.23 -17.76 22.28
CA SER A 116 5.08 -18.79 21.65
C SER A 116 4.59 -19.17 20.23
N ARG A 117 5.47 -19.08 19.22
CA ARG A 117 5.22 -19.56 17.84
C ARG A 117 6.52 -20.00 17.17
N ASN A 118 6.51 -21.16 16.50
CA ASN A 118 7.67 -21.76 15.83
C ASN A 118 7.45 -21.89 14.30
N ILE A 119 7.19 -20.77 13.61
CA ILE A 119 6.90 -20.73 12.16
C ILE A 119 7.77 -19.74 11.38
N ILE A 120 8.75 -19.12 12.06
CA ILE A 120 9.58 -18.05 11.52
C ILE A 120 10.36 -18.52 10.31
N ASN A 121 11.04 -19.66 10.41
CA ASN A 121 11.91 -20.19 9.36
C ASN A 121 11.16 -20.46 8.05
N ILE A 122 9.87 -20.77 8.13
CA ILE A 122 9.04 -21.06 6.95
C ILE A 122 8.56 -19.77 6.28
N ILE A 123 8.24 -18.74 7.07
CA ILE A 123 7.67 -17.47 6.58
C ILE A 123 8.76 -16.49 6.13
N LYS A 124 9.91 -16.50 6.81
CA LYS A 124 11.01 -15.55 6.62
C LYS A 124 11.42 -15.40 5.15
N PRO A 125 11.64 -16.47 4.36
CA PRO A 125 12.05 -16.30 2.96
C PRO A 125 11.02 -15.51 2.14
N VAL A 126 9.73 -15.80 2.33
CA VAL A 126 8.64 -15.14 1.61
C VAL A 126 8.48 -13.68 2.04
N TYR A 127 8.62 -13.40 3.33
CA TYR A 127 8.51 -12.04 3.85
C TYR A 127 9.73 -11.18 3.47
N MET A 128 10.95 -11.73 3.48
CA MET A 128 12.15 -10.98 3.12
C MET A 128 12.15 -10.55 1.65
N GLN A 129 11.56 -11.34 0.74
CA GLN A 129 11.30 -10.90 -0.63
C GLN A 129 10.36 -9.67 -0.72
N LEU A 130 9.51 -9.47 0.28
CA LEU A 130 8.63 -8.30 0.36
C LEU A 130 9.35 -7.10 0.97
N CYS A 131 10.52 -7.29 1.59
CA CYS A 131 11.36 -6.20 2.10
C CYS A 131 12.34 -5.65 1.02
N ASP A 132 12.23 -6.12 -0.22
CA ASP A 132 13.08 -5.68 -1.32
C ASP A 132 12.93 -4.17 -1.60
N GLN A 133 14.04 -3.46 -1.76
CA GLN A 133 14.02 -2.01 -1.97
C GLN A 133 13.32 -1.62 -3.27
N LYS A 134 13.49 -2.38 -4.37
CA LYS A 134 12.81 -2.09 -5.65
C LYS A 134 11.29 -2.26 -5.53
N LEU A 135 10.82 -3.12 -4.63
CA LEU A 135 9.41 -3.24 -4.31
C LEU A 135 8.92 -2.04 -3.49
N LEU A 136 9.65 -1.67 -2.43
CA LEU A 136 9.28 -0.60 -1.51
C LEU A 136 9.35 0.80 -2.17
N GLU A 137 10.30 1.02 -3.08
CA GLU A 137 10.42 2.28 -3.84
C GLU A 137 9.11 2.61 -4.58
N LYS A 138 8.36 1.60 -5.03
CA LYS A 138 7.09 1.80 -5.73
C LYS A 138 5.99 2.42 -4.88
N CYS A 139 6.06 2.29 -3.55
CA CYS A 139 5.11 2.91 -2.62
C CYS A 139 5.71 4.05 -1.81
N LEU A 140 6.92 4.51 -2.14
CA LEU A 140 7.63 5.56 -1.39
C LEU A 140 6.83 6.88 -1.34
N HIS A 141 5.98 7.12 -2.35
CA HIS A 141 5.08 8.26 -2.45
C HIS A 141 3.91 8.24 -1.43
N GLY A 142 3.66 7.11 -0.77
CA GLY A 142 2.70 7.00 0.32
C GLY A 142 1.23 7.17 -0.03
N LYS A 143 0.84 7.07 -1.32
CA LYS A 143 -0.54 7.31 -1.77
C LYS A 143 -1.40 6.04 -1.74
N THR A 144 -2.71 6.23 -1.72
CA THR A 144 -3.74 5.20 -1.81
C THR A 144 -4.30 5.11 -3.23
N GLN A 145 -5.12 4.09 -3.51
CA GLN A 145 -5.71 3.88 -4.84
C GLN A 145 -6.93 4.77 -5.12
N ASN A 146 -7.62 5.22 -4.05
CA ASN A 146 -8.95 5.84 -4.13
C ASN A 146 -9.00 7.05 -5.07
N ALA A 147 -8.00 7.93 -5.04
CA ALA A 147 -7.99 9.11 -5.92
C ALA A 147 -7.91 8.71 -7.40
N ASN A 148 -7.04 7.75 -7.74
CA ASN A 148 -6.90 7.27 -9.11
C ASN A 148 -8.15 6.50 -9.57
N GLU A 149 -8.76 5.69 -8.70
CA GLU A 149 -10.03 5.02 -9.01
C GLU A 149 -11.16 6.01 -9.23
N SER A 150 -11.26 7.02 -8.38
CA SER A 150 -12.28 8.07 -8.49
C SER A 150 -12.09 8.90 -9.76
N PHE A 151 -10.87 9.35 -10.07
CA PHE A 151 -10.57 10.04 -11.33
C PHE A 151 -10.90 9.17 -12.55
N ASN A 152 -10.46 7.92 -12.53
CA ASN A 152 -10.75 6.98 -13.62
C ASN A 152 -12.27 6.81 -13.80
N ASN A 153 -13.04 6.71 -12.72
CA ASN A 153 -14.50 6.64 -12.82
C ASN A 153 -15.07 7.87 -13.55
N VAL A 154 -14.63 9.08 -13.19
CA VAL A 154 -15.02 10.31 -13.89
C VAL A 154 -14.64 10.25 -15.38
N LEU A 155 -13.40 9.88 -15.71
CA LEU A 155 -12.95 9.75 -17.10
C LEU A 155 -13.80 8.78 -17.90
N TRP A 156 -14.06 7.59 -17.37
CA TRP A 156 -14.81 6.56 -18.06
C TRP A 156 -16.32 6.85 -18.12
N SER A 157 -16.83 7.74 -17.26
CA SER A 157 -18.19 8.28 -17.39
C SER A 157 -18.34 9.25 -18.56
N ILE A 158 -17.23 9.87 -19.01
CA ILE A 158 -17.21 10.81 -20.14
C ILE A 158 -16.83 10.09 -21.43
N VAL A 159 -15.82 9.20 -21.37
CA VAL A 159 -15.34 8.39 -22.51
C VAL A 159 -15.45 6.92 -22.13
N PRO A 160 -16.58 6.24 -22.42
CA PRO A 160 -16.76 4.85 -22.03
C PRO A 160 -15.71 3.91 -22.62
N LYS A 161 -15.26 2.93 -21.83
CA LYS A 161 -14.25 1.95 -22.27
C LYS A 161 -14.78 0.97 -23.32
N GLN A 162 -16.09 0.81 -23.37
CA GLN A 162 -16.79 -0.16 -24.22
C GLN A 162 -16.91 0.32 -25.66
N THR A 163 -16.62 1.60 -25.91
CA THR A 163 -16.69 2.22 -27.23
C THR A 163 -15.31 2.59 -27.71
N PHE A 164 -15.03 2.34 -28.99
CA PHE A 164 -13.83 2.90 -29.61
C PHE A 164 -13.92 4.43 -29.59
N ALA A 165 -12.85 5.08 -29.14
CA ALA A 165 -12.73 6.53 -29.13
C ALA A 165 -11.45 6.93 -29.85
N GLU A 166 -11.55 7.87 -30.77
CA GLU A 166 -10.38 8.46 -31.42
C GLU A 166 -9.51 9.22 -30.41
N LEU A 167 -8.25 9.44 -30.77
CA LEU A 167 -7.29 10.12 -29.89
C LEU A 167 -7.76 11.53 -29.50
N LEU A 168 -8.40 12.26 -30.41
CA LEU A 168 -8.92 13.61 -30.13
C LEU A 168 -10.03 13.55 -29.08
N THR A 169 -11.00 12.65 -29.23
CA THR A 169 -12.09 12.43 -28.27
C THR A 169 -11.54 12.03 -26.89
N LEU A 170 -10.56 11.13 -26.85
CA LEU A 170 -9.93 10.72 -25.60
C LEU A 170 -9.21 11.89 -24.91
N LYS A 171 -8.51 12.74 -25.67
CA LYS A 171 -7.84 13.94 -25.15
C LYS A 171 -8.85 14.92 -24.56
N ILE A 172 -9.89 15.28 -25.31
CA ILE A 172 -10.94 16.21 -24.85
C ILE A 172 -11.62 15.65 -23.60
N GLY A 173 -12.03 14.38 -23.63
CA GLY A 173 -12.66 13.72 -22.48
C GLY A 173 -11.74 13.67 -21.25
N SER A 174 -10.43 13.50 -21.44
CA SER A 174 -9.45 13.56 -20.36
C SER A 174 -9.35 14.95 -19.74
N TYR A 175 -9.34 16.02 -20.54
CA TYR A 175 -9.35 17.39 -20.01
C TYR A 175 -10.65 17.71 -19.25
N LEU A 176 -11.80 17.31 -19.79
CA LEU A 176 -13.09 17.45 -19.10
C LEU A 176 -13.13 16.64 -17.79
N ALA A 177 -12.56 15.44 -17.78
CA ALA A 177 -12.47 14.62 -16.56
C ALA A 177 -11.62 15.30 -15.49
N VAL A 178 -10.49 15.92 -15.85
CA VAL A 178 -9.65 16.69 -14.92
C VAL A 178 -10.41 17.87 -14.34
N LEU A 179 -11.10 18.64 -15.17
CA LEU A 179 -11.92 19.78 -14.72
C LEU A 179 -13.02 19.31 -13.75
N ARG A 180 -13.77 18.26 -14.13
CA ARG A 180 -14.86 17.74 -13.31
C ARG A 180 -14.37 17.11 -12.01
N PHE A 181 -13.21 16.45 -12.02
CA PHE A 181 -12.64 15.84 -10.83
C PHE A 181 -12.15 16.89 -9.81
N ASN A 182 -11.56 17.99 -10.28
CA ASN A 182 -11.01 19.03 -9.40
C ASN A 182 -12.05 20.08 -8.99
N ASP A 183 -12.87 20.56 -9.94
CA ASP A 183 -13.75 21.72 -9.77
C ASP A 183 -15.24 21.39 -9.94
N GLY A 184 -15.58 20.12 -10.13
CA GLY A 184 -16.95 19.70 -10.40
C GLY A 184 -17.52 20.33 -11.68
N ALA A 185 -18.82 20.64 -11.67
CA ALA A 185 -19.47 21.28 -12.81
C ALA A 185 -18.90 22.68 -13.12
N ARG A 186 -18.37 23.38 -12.12
CA ARG A 186 -17.87 24.76 -12.25
C ARG A 186 -16.67 24.86 -13.21
N GLY A 187 -15.84 23.81 -13.26
CA GLY A 187 -14.74 23.73 -14.22
C GLY A 187 -15.23 23.67 -15.67
N ILE A 188 -16.38 23.05 -15.92
CA ILE A 188 -16.98 22.93 -17.25
C ILE A 188 -17.61 24.26 -17.67
N LEU A 189 -18.24 25.00 -16.73
CA LEU A 189 -18.85 26.30 -17.02
C LEU A 189 -17.85 27.28 -17.67
N LYS A 190 -16.62 27.34 -17.16
CA LYS A 190 -15.55 28.17 -17.75
C LYS A 190 -15.20 27.80 -19.19
N VAL A 191 -15.29 26.52 -19.55
CA VAL A 191 -15.06 26.05 -20.92
C VAL A 191 -16.22 26.49 -21.83
N LEU A 192 -17.45 26.36 -21.36
CA LEU A 192 -18.64 26.79 -22.10
C LEU A 192 -18.64 28.31 -22.34
N GLU A 193 -18.31 29.10 -21.31
CA GLU A 193 -18.09 30.56 -21.44
C GLU A 193 -17.04 30.88 -22.49
N ALA A 194 -15.87 30.23 -22.46
CA ALA A 194 -14.80 30.46 -23.43
C ALA A 194 -15.18 30.05 -24.86
N MET A 195 -16.17 29.16 -25.01
CA MET A 195 -16.74 28.75 -26.31
C MET A 195 -17.93 29.62 -26.74
N ASN A 196 -18.28 30.66 -25.98
CA ASN A 196 -19.48 31.48 -26.19
C ASN A 196 -20.78 30.66 -26.21
N ILE A 197 -20.89 29.65 -25.35
CA ILE A 197 -22.11 28.86 -25.16
C ILE A 197 -22.89 29.45 -23.98
N ASP A 198 -24.15 29.83 -24.21
CA ASP A 198 -25.03 30.32 -23.16
C ASP A 198 -25.25 29.27 -22.07
N ILE A 199 -24.94 29.65 -20.84
CA ILE A 199 -25.09 28.78 -19.67
C ILE A 199 -26.46 29.08 -19.03
N GLY A 200 -27.28 28.04 -18.86
CA GLY A 200 -28.55 28.15 -18.15
C GLY A 200 -28.35 28.56 -16.69
N ALA A 201 -29.23 29.44 -16.18
CA ALA A 201 -29.14 29.99 -14.82
C ALA A 201 -29.62 29.05 -13.70
N TYR A 202 -30.08 27.84 -14.03
CA TYR A 202 -30.71 26.91 -13.08
C TYR A 202 -30.06 25.52 -13.13
N THR A 203 -29.66 25.03 -11.96
CA THR A 203 -29.35 23.61 -11.67
C THR A 203 -30.41 23.03 -10.76
#